data_AF-A0A9E0NUA3-F1
#
_entry.id   AF-A0A9E0NUA3-F1
#
_cell.length_a   1.000
_cell.length_b   1.000
_cell.length_c   1.000
_cell.angle_alpha   90.00
_cell.angle_beta   90.00
_cell.angle_gamma   90.00
#
_symmetry.space_group_name_H-M   'P 1'
#
loop_
_entity.id
_entity.type
_entity.pdbx_description
1 polymer ?
#
loop_
_entity_poly.entity_id
_entity_poly.type
_entity_poly.pdbx_seq_one_letter_code
_entity_poly.pdbx_strand_id
1 'polypeptide(L)'
;MPKREIIVFDFETNGFNGTSVLSLSAIKALVLPNSIQEIDRFNRFYYRTPGEFVNPAAINVNGLDESTICKLRGEADYPKHYIDDIESFIEFCGDTDHFIAHNFSFDKDFLGFEALVYFCTFIESKNINIGKFNKLSDLAAYYNIDVNPDFLHNSMYDVEILFDIVKAMYEEKNENLLKFFHERALNKKEQKYIQIRFNSYLKSKRELRDRTEKNYSSITDKSEEIKKAINTLSLPSSDITISQFLTIANRALAPLGLENVTSINFNNFLKKYDILSTVNKLTKTNDNSLKFGIFTQTRISLSGEKYDVILYNALGKKILKEYLIKMLLEN
;
A
#
# COMPACT_ATOMS: atom_id res chain seq x y z
N MET A 1 -33.25 26.24 -8.92
CA MET A 1 -32.45 25.05 -9.29
C MET A 1 -33.33 23.81 -9.24
N PRO A 2 -33.19 22.86 -10.19
CA PRO A 2 -33.77 21.53 -10.03
C PRO A 2 -33.09 20.80 -8.86
N LYS A 3 -33.85 19.96 -8.15
CA LYS A 3 -33.34 19.07 -7.11
C LYS A 3 -32.27 18.14 -7.70
N ARG A 4 -31.11 18.01 -7.05
CA ARG A 4 -29.97 17.21 -7.54
C ARG A 4 -29.38 16.36 -6.43
N GLU A 5 -29.11 15.09 -6.71
CA GLU A 5 -28.28 14.27 -5.83
C GLU A 5 -26.80 14.43 -6.22
N ILE A 6 -25.92 14.43 -5.23
CA ILE A 6 -24.47 14.51 -5.41
C ILE A 6 -23.80 13.46 -4.52
N ILE A 7 -22.63 12.99 -4.95
CA ILE A 7 -21.72 12.16 -4.15
C ILE A 7 -20.45 12.95 -3.90
N VAL A 8 -20.16 13.23 -2.63
CA VAL A 8 -18.87 13.78 -2.19
C VAL A 8 -18.04 12.63 -1.63
N PHE A 9 -16.83 12.41 -2.12
CA PHE A 9 -16.07 11.20 -1.77
C PHE A 9 -14.55 11.43 -1.75
N ASP A 10 -13.85 10.51 -1.08
CA ASP A 10 -12.40 10.49 -0.96
C ASP A 10 -11.88 9.05 -0.83
N PHE A 11 -10.73 8.79 -1.44
CA PHE A 11 -10.04 7.50 -1.37
C PHE A 11 -8.69 7.63 -0.65
N GLU A 12 -8.45 6.70 0.29
CA GLU A 12 -7.11 6.43 0.80
C GLU A 12 -6.60 5.11 0.25
N THR A 13 -5.36 5.08 -0.22
CA THR A 13 -4.83 3.94 -0.98
C THR A 13 -3.38 3.61 -0.59
N ASN A 14 -2.90 2.46 -1.04
CA ASN A 14 -1.52 2.00 -0.85
C ASN A 14 -0.55 2.61 -1.90
N GLY A 15 -0.93 3.71 -2.55
CA GLY A 15 -0.07 4.41 -3.51
C GLY A 15 -0.85 5.10 -4.62
N PHE A 16 -0.43 4.87 -5.87
CA PHE A 16 -1.09 5.43 -7.05
C PHE A 16 -1.92 4.36 -7.76
N ASN A 17 -2.49 4.72 -8.92
CA ASN A 17 -3.27 3.82 -9.76
C ASN A 17 -2.60 2.44 -9.91
N GLY A 18 -3.39 1.40 -9.67
CA GLY A 18 -2.95 0.00 -9.69
C GLY A 18 -2.65 -0.60 -8.32
N THR A 19 -2.62 0.22 -7.26
CA THR A 19 -2.49 -0.24 -5.87
C THR A 19 -3.84 -0.48 -5.20
N SER A 20 -3.85 -1.12 -4.03
CA SER A 20 -5.08 -1.33 -3.27
C SER A 20 -5.64 -0.04 -2.68
N VAL A 21 -6.97 0.08 -2.72
CA VAL A 21 -7.70 1.02 -1.87
C VAL A 21 -7.70 0.49 -0.43
N LEU A 22 -7.40 1.37 0.52
CA LEU A 22 -7.33 1.09 1.96
C LEU A 22 -8.53 1.66 2.72
N SER A 23 -9.07 2.78 2.25
CA SER A 23 -10.31 3.36 2.74
C SER A 23 -11.08 4.05 1.62
N LEU A 24 -12.41 4.00 1.69
CA LEU A 24 -13.31 4.77 0.85
C LEU A 24 -14.41 5.36 1.72
N SER A 25 -14.51 6.68 1.68
CA SER A 25 -15.61 7.40 2.32
C SER A 25 -16.38 8.23 1.33
N ALA A 26 -17.68 8.38 1.57
CA ALA A 26 -18.53 9.26 0.80
C ALA A 26 -19.74 9.76 1.60
N ILE A 27 -20.18 10.96 1.26
CA ILE A 27 -21.46 11.57 1.65
C ILE A 27 -22.33 11.67 0.40
N LYS A 28 -23.52 11.08 0.46
CA LYS A 28 -24.58 11.31 -0.52
C LYS A 28 -25.46 12.44 -0.03
N ALA A 29 -25.69 13.45 -0.86
CA ALA A 29 -26.43 14.64 -0.48
C ALA A 29 -27.39 15.12 -1.55
N LEU A 30 -28.37 15.90 -1.12
CA LEU A 30 -29.38 16.52 -1.95
C LEU A 30 -29.22 18.03 -1.99
N VAL A 31 -28.97 18.56 -3.18
CA VAL A 31 -28.99 19.99 -3.46
C VAL A 31 -30.43 20.44 -3.68
N LEU A 32 -30.87 21.33 -2.80
CA LEU A 32 -32.16 22.03 -2.83
C LEU A 32 -31.91 23.51 -3.13
N PRO A 33 -32.92 24.30 -3.55
CA PRO A 33 -32.74 25.69 -3.96
C PRO A 33 -31.99 26.62 -2.99
N ASN A 34 -31.99 26.31 -1.68
CA ASN A 34 -31.37 27.14 -0.64
C ASN A 34 -30.54 26.31 0.38
N SER A 35 -30.31 25.01 0.13
CA SER A 35 -29.54 24.18 1.07
C SER A 35 -29.00 22.92 0.40
N ILE A 36 -27.98 22.32 0.99
CA ILE A 36 -27.53 20.97 0.65
C ILE A 36 -27.76 20.10 1.88
N GLN A 37 -28.54 19.03 1.73
CA GLN A 37 -28.93 18.12 2.82
C GLN A 37 -28.26 16.77 2.64
N GLU A 38 -27.51 16.31 3.64
CA GLU A 38 -27.01 14.93 3.66
C GLU A 38 -28.18 13.93 3.66
N ILE A 39 -28.03 12.85 2.89
CA ILE A 39 -29.02 11.77 2.76
C ILE A 39 -28.45 10.48 3.33
N ASP A 40 -27.18 10.18 3.07
CA ASP A 40 -26.56 8.90 3.45
C ASP A 40 -25.02 9.00 3.49
N ARG A 41 -24.38 8.03 4.14
CA ARG A 41 -22.93 7.92 4.26
C ARG A 41 -22.41 6.53 3.90
N PHE A 42 -21.24 6.51 3.29
CA PHE A 42 -20.46 5.32 3.03
C PHE A 42 -19.10 5.48 3.70
N ASN A 43 -18.67 4.51 4.51
CA ASN A 43 -17.36 4.52 5.14
C ASN A 43 -16.85 3.09 5.30
N ARG A 44 -15.78 2.74 4.59
CA ARG A 44 -15.28 1.36 4.56
C ARG A 44 -13.76 1.32 4.53
N PHE A 45 -13.21 0.33 5.22
CA PHE A 45 -11.78 0.07 5.35
C PHE A 45 -11.43 -1.32 4.81
N TYR A 46 -10.42 -1.39 3.96
CA TYR A 46 -10.04 -2.59 3.23
C TYR A 46 -8.59 -2.95 3.48
N TYR A 47 -8.31 -4.24 3.52
CA TYR A 47 -6.95 -4.75 3.49
C TYR A 47 -6.40 -4.68 2.06
N ARG A 48 -5.08 -4.55 1.97
CA ARG A 48 -4.34 -4.68 0.71
C ARG A 48 -4.58 -6.04 0.09
N THR A 49 -4.51 -6.10 -1.24
CA THR A 49 -4.57 -7.36 -1.99
C THR A 49 -3.42 -8.26 -1.52
N PRO A 50 -3.67 -9.57 -1.29
CA PRO A 50 -2.61 -10.50 -0.90
C PRO A 50 -1.42 -10.46 -1.87
N GLY A 51 -0.22 -10.36 -1.32
CA GLY A 51 1.02 -10.25 -2.08
C GLY A 51 1.39 -8.85 -2.56
N GLU A 52 0.55 -7.84 -2.35
CA GLU A 52 0.94 -6.45 -2.56
C GLU A 52 1.89 -5.97 -1.45
N PHE A 53 3.01 -5.37 -1.85
CA PHE A 53 3.96 -4.78 -0.90
C PHE A 53 3.36 -3.57 -0.19
N VAL A 54 3.76 -3.39 1.07
CA VAL A 54 3.44 -2.18 1.81
C VAL A 54 4.09 -1.00 1.11
N ASN A 55 3.37 0.11 0.96
CA ASN A 55 3.95 1.39 0.58
C ASN A 55 4.13 2.27 1.83
N PRO A 56 5.35 2.38 2.38
CA PRO A 56 5.57 3.16 3.60
C PRO A 56 5.26 4.64 3.43
N ALA A 57 5.41 5.18 2.22
CA ALA A 57 5.10 6.59 1.95
C ALA A 57 3.59 6.85 2.03
N ALA A 58 2.76 5.92 1.53
CA ALA A 58 1.31 6.02 1.64
C ALA A 58 0.86 5.90 3.11
N ILE A 59 1.39 4.92 3.84
CA ILE A 59 1.09 4.75 5.28
C ILE A 59 1.53 5.96 6.10
N ASN A 60 2.66 6.60 5.76
CA ASN A 60 3.09 7.81 6.45
C ASN A 60 2.15 9.01 6.21
N VAL A 61 1.35 8.96 5.14
CA VAL A 61 0.35 10.00 4.84
C VAL A 61 -0.96 9.68 5.56
N ASN A 62 -1.50 8.48 5.39
CA ASN A 62 -2.86 8.14 5.86
C ASN A 62 -2.94 7.26 7.12
N GLY A 63 -1.82 6.74 7.60
CA GLY A 63 -1.76 5.91 8.82
C GLY A 63 -2.40 4.54 8.70
N LEU A 64 -2.83 4.11 7.50
CA LEU A 64 -3.60 2.89 7.28
C LEU A 64 -2.72 1.64 7.12
N ASP A 65 -2.00 1.28 8.18
CA ASP A 65 -1.39 -0.06 8.28
C ASP A 65 -2.43 -1.16 8.56
N GLU A 66 -2.03 -2.43 8.43
CA GLU A 66 -2.93 -3.57 8.67
C GLU A 66 -3.53 -3.59 10.09
N SER A 67 -2.79 -3.13 11.10
CA SER A 67 -3.28 -3.09 12.48
C SER A 67 -4.33 -2.00 12.66
N THR A 68 -4.13 -0.84 12.04
CA THR A 68 -5.04 0.29 12.04
C THR A 68 -6.31 -0.06 11.28
N ILE A 69 -6.18 -0.62 10.08
CA ILE A 69 -7.31 -1.11 9.28
C ILE A 69 -8.11 -2.15 10.07
N CYS A 70 -7.44 -3.12 10.72
CA CYS A 70 -8.12 -4.12 11.54
C CYS A 70 -8.97 -3.49 12.67
N LYS A 71 -8.43 -2.47 13.35
CA LYS A 71 -9.16 -1.74 14.40
C LYS A 71 -10.33 -0.93 13.86
N LEU A 72 -10.11 -0.14 12.81
CA LEU A 72 -11.13 0.72 12.20
C LEU A 72 -12.26 -0.08 11.57
N ARG A 73 -11.91 -1.20 10.95
CA ARG A 73 -12.87 -2.12 10.34
C ARG A 73 -13.69 -2.89 11.37
N GLY A 74 -13.08 -3.31 12.50
CA GLY A 74 -13.76 -4.12 13.52
C GLY A 74 -14.37 -5.40 12.95
N GLU A 75 -15.61 -5.70 13.35
CA GLU A 75 -16.36 -6.90 12.92
C GLU A 75 -17.20 -6.67 11.65
N ALA A 76 -16.85 -5.70 10.81
CA ALA A 76 -17.65 -5.36 9.64
C ALA A 76 -17.83 -6.52 8.65
N ASP A 77 -19.05 -6.61 8.11
CA ASP A 77 -19.57 -7.70 7.28
C ASP A 77 -19.37 -7.50 5.76
N TYR A 78 -18.95 -6.31 5.33
CA TYR A 78 -18.57 -6.06 3.94
C TYR A 78 -17.29 -6.81 3.54
N PRO A 79 -16.96 -6.98 2.25
CA PRO A 79 -15.74 -7.66 1.83
C PRO A 79 -14.44 -7.05 2.39
N LYS A 80 -13.39 -7.88 2.48
CA LYS A 80 -12.07 -7.49 3.02
C LYS A 80 -11.25 -6.62 2.07
N HIS A 81 -11.53 -6.70 0.77
CA HIS A 81 -10.78 -6.01 -0.27
C HIS A 81 -11.73 -5.19 -1.12
N TYR A 82 -11.33 -3.98 -1.49
CA TYR A 82 -12.17 -3.05 -2.24
C TYR A 82 -12.70 -3.62 -3.55
N ILE A 83 -11.90 -4.42 -4.27
CA ILE A 83 -12.32 -5.01 -5.55
C ILE A 83 -13.53 -5.95 -5.44
N ASP A 84 -13.77 -6.50 -4.25
CA ASP A 84 -14.95 -7.32 -3.97
C ASP A 84 -16.14 -6.47 -3.51
N ASP A 85 -15.91 -5.24 -3.07
CA ASP A 85 -16.92 -4.37 -2.46
C ASP A 85 -17.34 -3.17 -3.31
N ILE A 86 -16.66 -2.95 -4.43
CA ILE A 86 -16.91 -1.86 -5.37
C ILE A 86 -18.35 -1.82 -5.89
N GLU A 87 -19.01 -2.98 -6.01
CA GLU A 87 -20.43 -3.06 -6.35
C GLU A 87 -21.30 -2.38 -5.28
N SER A 88 -20.99 -2.54 -4.00
CA SER A 88 -21.70 -1.86 -2.89
C SER A 88 -21.57 -0.33 -2.98
N PHE A 89 -20.41 0.18 -3.41
CA PHE A 89 -20.23 1.63 -3.58
C PHE A 89 -21.04 2.18 -4.77
N ILE A 90 -21.18 1.40 -5.83
CA ILE A 90 -22.02 1.78 -6.97
C ILE A 90 -23.50 1.76 -6.60
N GLU A 91 -23.93 0.76 -5.82
CA GLU A 91 -25.29 0.71 -5.29
C GLU A 91 -25.58 1.91 -4.39
N PHE A 92 -24.61 2.32 -3.55
CA PHE A 92 -24.68 3.55 -2.76
C PHE A 92 -24.83 4.81 -3.64
N CYS A 93 -24.05 4.92 -4.71
CA CYS A 93 -24.18 6.01 -5.67
C CYS A 93 -25.58 6.02 -6.32
N GLY A 94 -26.10 4.85 -6.69
CA GLY A 94 -27.41 4.69 -7.33
C GLY A 94 -27.48 5.41 -8.68
N ASP A 95 -28.54 6.19 -8.90
CA ASP A 95 -28.72 6.98 -10.13
C ASP A 95 -27.98 8.33 -10.10
N THR A 96 -27.21 8.62 -9.03
CA THR A 96 -26.48 9.88 -8.91
C THR A 96 -25.36 9.95 -9.95
N ASP A 97 -25.32 11.05 -10.71
CA ASP A 97 -24.34 11.29 -11.76
C ASP A 97 -23.36 12.43 -11.46
N HIS A 98 -23.60 13.20 -10.40
CA HIS A 98 -22.79 14.34 -9.99
C HIS A 98 -21.81 13.97 -8.87
N PHE A 99 -20.52 13.93 -9.20
CA PHE A 99 -19.46 13.50 -8.29
C PHE A 99 -18.57 14.68 -7.87
N ILE A 100 -18.21 14.77 -6.60
CA ILE A 100 -17.33 15.81 -6.07
C ILE A 100 -16.19 15.17 -5.29
N ALA A 101 -14.96 15.54 -5.61
CA ALA A 101 -13.78 15.14 -4.86
C ALA A 101 -12.80 16.31 -4.78
N HIS A 102 -11.91 16.29 -3.78
CA HIS A 102 -10.92 17.35 -3.68
C HIS A 102 -9.90 17.23 -4.81
N ASN A 103 -9.31 16.04 -4.99
CA ASN A 103 -8.37 15.77 -6.06
C ASN A 103 -8.90 14.69 -7.03
N PHE A 104 -10.02 14.97 -7.67
CA PHE A 104 -10.72 14.04 -8.56
C PHE A 104 -9.81 13.32 -9.58
N SER A 105 -8.74 13.97 -10.04
CA SER A 105 -7.78 13.38 -10.98
C SER A 105 -7.09 12.13 -10.44
N PHE A 106 -6.88 12.06 -9.13
CA PHE A 106 -6.38 10.91 -8.38
C PHE A 106 -7.53 9.92 -8.11
N ASP A 107 -8.62 10.39 -7.49
CA ASP A 107 -9.71 9.54 -7.01
C ASP A 107 -10.40 8.75 -8.13
N LYS A 108 -10.54 9.37 -9.32
CA LYS A 108 -11.21 8.74 -10.47
C LYS A 108 -10.55 7.43 -10.91
N ASP A 109 -9.27 7.22 -10.61
CA ASP A 109 -8.55 6.00 -10.99
C ASP A 109 -9.02 4.78 -10.16
N PHE A 110 -9.75 5.02 -9.05
CA PHE A 110 -10.23 4.00 -8.12
C PHE A 110 -11.76 3.83 -8.12
N LEU A 111 -12.53 4.77 -8.68
CA LEU A 111 -14.01 4.67 -8.80
C LEU A 111 -14.47 3.38 -9.53
N GLY A 112 -13.62 2.85 -10.40
CA GLY A 112 -13.89 1.70 -11.25
C GLY A 112 -14.84 1.98 -12.42
N PHE A 113 -15.67 3.03 -12.35
CA PHE A 113 -16.52 3.52 -13.43
C PHE A 113 -16.11 4.92 -13.89
N GLU A 114 -16.59 5.31 -15.08
CA GLU A 114 -16.34 6.63 -15.64
C GLU A 114 -17.35 7.64 -15.09
N ALA A 115 -16.92 8.53 -14.20
CA ALA A 115 -17.71 9.66 -13.72
C ALA A 115 -17.62 10.83 -14.72
N LEU A 116 -18.68 11.02 -15.50
CA LEU A 116 -18.73 12.02 -16.59
C LEU A 116 -19.05 13.44 -16.11
N VAL A 117 -19.78 13.57 -15.00
CA VAL A 117 -20.18 14.86 -14.43
C VAL A 117 -19.51 14.96 -13.06
N TYR A 118 -18.47 15.78 -12.98
CA TYR A 118 -17.68 15.90 -11.76
C TYR A 118 -17.26 17.33 -11.45
N PHE A 119 -17.04 17.59 -10.17
CA PHE A 119 -16.48 18.83 -9.66
C PHE A 119 -15.22 18.55 -8.83
N CYS A 120 -14.13 19.24 -9.16
CA CYS A 120 -12.84 19.06 -8.50
C CYS A 120 -12.48 20.32 -7.73
N THR A 121 -12.59 20.30 -6.40
CA THR A 121 -12.35 21.52 -5.62
C THR A 121 -10.87 21.95 -5.62
N PHE A 122 -9.92 21.05 -5.91
CA PHE A 122 -8.51 21.42 -6.13
C PHE A 122 -8.30 22.25 -7.41
N ILE A 123 -9.12 22.04 -8.44
CA ILE A 123 -9.11 22.90 -9.62
C ILE A 123 -9.73 24.25 -9.26
N GLU A 124 -10.84 24.21 -8.52
CA GLU A 124 -11.52 25.45 -8.13
C GLU A 124 -10.69 26.31 -7.18
N SER A 125 -9.96 25.70 -6.25
CA SER A 125 -9.06 26.43 -5.34
C SER A 125 -7.97 27.20 -6.09
N LYS A 126 -7.51 26.69 -7.24
CA LYS A 126 -6.57 27.40 -8.12
C LYS A 126 -7.22 28.64 -8.74
N ASN A 127 -8.50 28.57 -9.09
CA ASN A 127 -9.26 29.70 -9.63
C ASN A 127 -9.45 30.80 -8.57
N ILE A 128 -9.69 30.38 -7.32
CA ILE A 128 -9.83 31.29 -6.16
C ILE A 128 -8.47 31.85 -5.69
N ASN A 129 -7.35 31.21 -6.08
CA ASN A 129 -5.98 31.60 -5.74
C ASN A 129 -5.71 31.61 -4.22
N ILE A 130 -6.15 30.56 -3.52
CA ILE A 130 -6.01 30.41 -2.07
C ILE A 130 -4.59 30.09 -1.59
N GLY A 131 -3.62 29.91 -2.50
CA GLY A 131 -2.23 29.65 -2.15
C GLY A 131 -1.49 28.71 -3.09
N LYS A 132 -0.23 28.42 -2.74
CA LYS A 132 0.72 27.70 -3.59
C LYS A 132 0.40 26.21 -3.77
N PHE A 133 -0.23 25.57 -2.78
CA PHE A 133 -0.38 24.11 -2.73
C PHE A 133 -1.81 23.62 -2.90
N ASN A 134 -2.82 24.51 -2.81
CA ASN A 134 -4.22 24.18 -3.06
C ASN A 134 -4.73 23.00 -2.22
N LYS A 135 -4.27 22.89 -0.96
CA LYS A 135 -4.66 21.77 -0.09
C LYS A 135 -6.12 21.93 0.34
N LEU A 136 -6.74 20.81 0.73
CA LEU A 136 -8.08 20.81 1.33
C LEU A 136 -8.14 21.73 2.56
N SER A 137 -7.11 21.67 3.42
CA SER A 137 -6.98 22.54 4.58
C SER A 137 -6.90 24.03 4.24
N ASP A 138 -6.22 24.38 3.14
CA ASP A 138 -6.09 25.77 2.71
C ASP A 138 -7.46 26.29 2.22
N LEU A 139 -8.22 25.43 1.52
CA LEU A 139 -9.55 25.76 1.02
C LEU A 139 -10.57 25.84 2.17
N ALA A 140 -10.48 24.95 3.15
CA ALA A 140 -11.28 25.01 4.36
C ALA A 140 -11.03 26.32 5.12
N ALA A 141 -9.77 26.71 5.29
CA ALA A 141 -9.40 27.97 5.94
C ALA A 141 -9.95 29.20 5.19
N TYR A 142 -9.93 29.18 3.85
CA TYR A 142 -10.55 30.24 3.04
C TYR A 142 -12.04 30.42 3.35
N TYR A 143 -12.77 29.32 3.56
CA TYR A 143 -14.18 29.31 3.92
C TYR A 143 -14.46 29.42 5.44
N ASN A 144 -13.43 29.68 6.27
CA ASN A 144 -13.53 29.71 7.73
C ASN A 144 -14.07 28.40 8.35
N ILE A 145 -13.69 27.26 7.77
CA ILE A 145 -13.99 25.93 8.28
C ILE A 145 -12.79 25.45 9.10
N ASP A 146 -13.02 25.13 10.36
CA ASP A 146 -11.99 24.66 11.27
C ASP A 146 -11.52 23.26 10.86
N VAL A 147 -10.20 23.11 10.71
CA VAL A 147 -9.56 21.83 10.41
C VAL A 147 -8.60 21.49 11.53
N ASN A 148 -8.87 20.38 12.22
CA ASN A 148 -7.88 19.69 13.01
C ASN A 148 -6.90 18.93 12.07
N PRO A 149 -5.61 19.31 12.05
CA PRO A 149 -4.62 18.69 11.18
C PRO A 149 -4.29 17.23 11.56
N ASP A 150 -4.56 16.81 12.80
CA ASP A 150 -4.27 15.45 13.28
C ASP A 150 -5.20 14.39 12.66
N PHE A 151 -6.32 14.83 12.06
CA PHE A 151 -7.30 13.95 11.42
C PHE A 151 -7.27 14.02 9.89
N LEU A 152 -6.44 14.87 9.28
CA LEU A 152 -6.28 14.88 7.82
C LEU A 152 -5.75 13.53 7.30
N HIS A 153 -6.12 13.17 6.07
CA HIS A 153 -5.84 11.86 5.47
C HIS A 153 -6.57 10.69 6.16
N ASN A 154 -7.66 11.03 6.87
CA ASN A 154 -8.74 10.12 7.17
C ASN A 154 -9.86 10.39 6.17
N SER A 155 -10.15 9.43 5.29
CA SER A 155 -11.11 9.62 4.20
C SER A 155 -12.47 10.19 4.64
N MET A 156 -13.02 9.81 5.81
CA MET A 156 -14.33 10.33 6.23
C MET A 156 -14.21 11.77 6.71
N TYR A 157 -13.18 12.09 7.49
CA TYR A 157 -12.95 13.45 7.95
C TYR A 157 -12.67 14.41 6.79
N ASP A 158 -11.90 13.96 5.79
CA ASP A 158 -11.63 14.75 4.59
C ASP A 158 -12.91 14.96 3.76
N VAL A 159 -13.80 13.94 3.68
CA VAL A 159 -15.12 14.07 3.05
C VAL A 159 -16.03 15.03 3.82
N GLU A 160 -16.01 15.03 5.15
CA GLU A 160 -16.79 15.97 5.96
C GLU A 160 -16.34 17.41 5.74
N ILE A 161 -15.03 17.68 5.78
CA ILE A 161 -14.48 19.00 5.46
C ILE A 161 -14.86 19.40 4.03
N LEU A 162 -14.69 18.50 3.06
CA LEU A 162 -15.03 18.77 1.67
C LEU A 162 -16.53 19.08 1.50
N PHE A 163 -17.40 18.37 2.23
CA PHE A 163 -18.83 18.64 2.20
C PHE A 163 -19.19 20.00 2.82
N ASP A 164 -18.52 20.40 3.89
CA ASP A 164 -18.66 21.73 4.49
C ASP A 164 -18.18 22.83 3.51
N ILE A 165 -17.07 22.61 2.81
CA ILE A 165 -16.59 23.51 1.75
C ILE A 165 -17.65 23.63 0.64
N VAL A 166 -18.21 22.52 0.17
CA VAL A 166 -19.26 22.52 -0.88
C VAL A 166 -20.49 23.30 -0.43
N LYS A 167 -20.90 23.18 0.84
CA LYS A 167 -22.00 23.99 1.41
C LYS A 167 -21.64 25.48 1.42
N ALA A 168 -20.46 25.86 1.92
CA ALA A 168 -20.01 27.25 1.95
C ALA A 168 -19.94 27.86 0.54
N MET A 169 -19.37 27.12 -0.43
CA MET A 169 -19.35 27.50 -1.84
C MET A 169 -20.75 27.72 -2.41
N TYR A 170 -21.72 26.88 -2.03
CA TYR A 170 -23.10 27.00 -2.46
C TYR A 170 -23.78 28.24 -1.87
N GLU A 171 -23.57 28.52 -0.59
CA GLU A 171 -24.07 29.71 0.11
C GLU A 171 -23.54 31.01 -0.51
N GLU A 172 -22.26 31.03 -0.87
CA GLU A 172 -21.62 32.15 -1.58
C GLU A 172 -21.99 32.24 -3.07
N LYS A 173 -22.79 31.29 -3.58
CA LYS A 173 -23.20 31.22 -4.98
C LYS A 173 -22.00 31.11 -5.94
N ASN A 174 -21.00 30.29 -5.59
CA ASN A 174 -19.86 30.01 -6.44
C ASN A 174 -20.31 29.59 -7.85
N GLU A 175 -19.92 30.35 -8.87
CA GLU A 175 -20.47 30.19 -10.22
C GLU A 175 -20.17 28.82 -10.83
N ASN A 176 -18.98 28.26 -10.59
CA ASN A 176 -18.56 27.00 -11.17
C ASN A 176 -19.30 25.83 -10.54
N LEU A 177 -19.50 25.85 -9.22
CA LEU A 177 -20.32 24.87 -8.51
C LEU A 177 -21.79 24.95 -8.97
N LEU A 178 -22.33 26.16 -9.14
CA LEU A 178 -23.69 26.34 -9.64
C LEU A 178 -23.85 25.82 -11.07
N LYS A 179 -22.88 26.10 -11.96
CA LYS A 179 -22.84 25.55 -13.33
C LYS A 179 -22.85 24.02 -13.29
N PHE A 180 -22.01 23.42 -12.45
CA PHE A 180 -21.95 21.97 -12.26
C PHE A 180 -23.31 21.38 -11.83
N PHE A 181 -23.99 21.95 -10.85
CA PHE A 181 -25.33 21.49 -10.44
C PHE A 181 -26.40 21.65 -11.54
N HIS A 182 -26.22 22.62 -12.43
CA HIS A 182 -27.06 22.85 -13.59
C HIS A 182 -26.74 21.94 -14.80
N GLU A 183 -25.60 21.24 -14.79
CA GLU A 183 -25.27 20.29 -15.84
C GLU A 183 -26.37 19.23 -15.96
N ARG A 184 -26.68 18.86 -17.21
CA ARG A 184 -27.75 17.90 -17.48
C ARG A 184 -27.43 16.57 -16.82
N ALA A 185 -28.46 15.87 -16.36
CA ALA A 185 -28.28 14.48 -15.98
C ALA A 185 -27.87 13.62 -17.19
N LEU A 186 -27.15 12.54 -16.91
CA LEU A 186 -26.90 11.47 -17.85
C LEU A 186 -28.22 10.76 -18.18
N ASN A 187 -28.40 10.41 -19.45
CA ASN A 187 -29.55 9.61 -19.87
C ASN A 187 -29.28 8.11 -19.64
N LYS A 188 -30.35 7.29 -19.65
CA LYS A 188 -30.26 5.84 -19.42
C LYS A 188 -29.28 5.12 -20.35
N LYS A 189 -29.08 5.60 -21.58
CA LYS A 189 -28.14 5.00 -22.54
C LYS A 189 -26.68 5.29 -22.13
N GLU A 190 -26.39 6.50 -21.68
CA GLU A 190 -25.08 6.90 -21.15
C GLU A 190 -24.75 6.11 -19.88
N GLN A 191 -25.68 6.04 -18.93
CA GLN A 191 -25.55 5.24 -17.70
C GLN A 191 -25.28 3.76 -18.02
N LYS A 192 -26.06 3.16 -18.95
CA LYS A 192 -25.86 1.77 -19.37
C LYS A 192 -24.49 1.54 -20.02
N TYR A 193 -23.98 2.49 -20.79
CA TYR A 193 -22.66 2.39 -21.40
C TYR A 193 -21.54 2.36 -20.35
N ILE A 194 -21.64 3.25 -19.35
CA ILE A 194 -20.71 3.29 -18.21
C ILE A 194 -20.75 1.95 -17.45
N GLN A 195 -21.93 1.41 -17.18
CA GLN A 195 -22.09 0.13 -16.49
C GLN A 195 -21.45 -1.04 -17.24
N ILE A 196 -21.55 -1.07 -18.58
CA ILE A 196 -20.92 -2.11 -19.40
C ILE A 196 -19.39 -2.02 -19.32
N ARG A 197 -18.83 -0.81 -19.42
CA ARG A 197 -17.38 -0.55 -19.27
C ARG A 197 -16.90 -0.98 -17.89
N PHE A 198 -17.65 -0.64 -16.85
CA PHE A 198 -17.39 -1.02 -15.47
C PHE A 198 -17.33 -2.55 -15.29
N ASN A 199 -18.34 -3.28 -15.76
CA ASN A 199 -18.38 -4.74 -15.63
C ASN A 199 -17.19 -5.41 -16.33
N SER A 200 -16.76 -4.88 -17.48
CA SER A 200 -15.57 -5.35 -18.18
C SER A 200 -14.29 -5.11 -17.36
N TYR A 201 -14.16 -3.92 -16.74
CA TYR A 201 -13.07 -3.58 -15.84
C TYR A 201 -13.01 -4.53 -14.64
N LEU A 202 -14.13 -4.75 -13.95
CA LEU A 202 -14.19 -5.67 -12.80
C LEU A 202 -13.76 -7.08 -13.15
N LYS A 203 -14.27 -7.62 -14.26
CA LYS A 203 -13.88 -8.95 -14.73
C LYS A 203 -12.37 -9.05 -14.90
N SER A 204 -11.76 -8.07 -15.55
CA SER A 204 -10.30 -8.04 -15.76
C SER A 204 -9.51 -7.98 -14.45
N LYS A 205 -9.98 -7.19 -13.46
CA LYS A 205 -9.31 -7.03 -12.16
C LYS A 205 -9.44 -8.25 -11.27
N ARG A 206 -10.63 -8.89 -11.23
CA ARG A 206 -10.85 -10.15 -10.53
C ARG A 206 -9.97 -11.27 -11.12
N GLU A 207 -9.92 -11.39 -12.44
CA GLU A 207 -9.04 -12.35 -13.12
C GLU A 207 -7.55 -12.12 -12.83
N LEU A 208 -7.10 -10.86 -12.79
CA LEU A 208 -5.74 -10.49 -12.40
C LEU A 208 -5.46 -10.90 -10.95
N ARG A 209 -6.36 -10.59 -10.02
CA ARG A 209 -6.20 -10.97 -8.61
C ARG A 209 -6.15 -12.49 -8.46
N ASP A 210 -7.08 -13.25 -9.04
CA ASP A 210 -7.11 -14.70 -8.89
C ASP A 210 -5.81 -15.35 -9.40
N ARG A 211 -5.19 -14.77 -10.43
CA ARG A 211 -3.84 -15.18 -10.89
C ARG A 211 -2.77 -14.83 -9.88
N THR A 212 -2.80 -13.62 -9.32
CA THR A 212 -1.85 -13.16 -8.30
C THR A 212 -1.98 -13.97 -7.01
N GLU A 213 -3.18 -14.29 -6.56
CA GLU A 213 -3.44 -15.11 -5.37
C GLU A 213 -3.01 -16.56 -5.59
N LYS A 214 -3.25 -17.14 -6.77
CA LYS A 214 -2.72 -18.48 -7.12
C LYS A 214 -1.19 -18.50 -7.12
N ASN A 215 -0.56 -17.46 -7.67
CA ASN A 215 0.89 -17.31 -7.65
C ASN A 215 1.39 -17.08 -6.21
N TYR A 216 0.70 -16.26 -5.41
CA TYR A 216 1.08 -15.97 -4.03
C TYR A 216 0.93 -17.19 -3.12
N SER A 217 -0.16 -17.95 -3.25
CA SER A 217 -0.36 -19.23 -2.56
C SER A 217 0.77 -20.22 -2.88
N SER A 218 1.25 -20.25 -4.12
CA SER A 218 2.41 -21.08 -4.51
C SER A 218 3.76 -20.56 -3.96
N ILE A 219 3.87 -19.26 -3.66
CA ILE A 219 5.05 -18.62 -3.07
C ILE A 219 5.03 -18.73 -1.54
N THR A 220 3.88 -18.65 -0.88
CA THR A 220 3.75 -18.76 0.58
C THR A 220 4.08 -20.15 1.08
N ASP A 221 3.68 -21.20 0.36
CA ASP A 221 4.06 -22.57 0.70
C ASP A 221 5.58 -22.76 0.61
N LYS A 222 6.21 -22.21 -0.44
CA LYS A 222 7.67 -22.29 -0.61
C LYS A 222 8.44 -21.46 0.42
N SER A 223 7.92 -20.29 0.83
CA SER A 223 8.52 -19.44 1.86
C SER A 223 8.52 -20.10 3.23
N GLU A 224 7.41 -20.72 3.63
CA GLU A 224 7.33 -21.44 4.90
C GLU A 224 8.17 -22.73 4.89
N GLU A 225 8.24 -23.43 3.75
CA GLU A 225 9.16 -24.56 3.58
C GLU A 225 10.64 -24.14 3.68
N ILE A 226 11.03 -23.00 3.09
CA ILE A 226 12.38 -22.43 3.19
C ILE A 226 12.71 -22.09 4.65
N LYS A 227 11.83 -21.36 5.35
CA LYS A 227 12.01 -20.99 6.75
C LYS A 227 12.14 -22.24 7.63
N LYS A 228 11.27 -23.23 7.42
CA LYS A 228 11.29 -24.51 8.16
C LYS A 228 12.60 -25.27 7.91
N ALA A 229 13.02 -25.42 6.66
CA ALA A 229 14.27 -26.09 6.31
C ALA A 229 15.49 -25.41 6.97
N ILE A 230 15.57 -24.09 6.90
CA ILE A 230 16.72 -23.34 7.46
C ILE A 230 16.71 -23.34 9.00
N ASN A 231 15.54 -23.16 9.62
CA ASN A 231 15.44 -23.11 11.08
C ASN A 231 15.79 -24.47 11.72
N THR A 232 15.42 -25.58 11.07
CA THR A 232 15.71 -26.95 11.53
C THR A 232 17.13 -27.43 11.26
N LEU A 233 18.00 -26.64 10.60
CA LEU A 233 19.38 -27.05 10.34
C LEU A 233 20.13 -27.42 11.62
N SER A 234 20.61 -28.66 11.65
CA SER A 234 21.52 -29.16 12.68
C SER A 234 22.94 -28.71 12.37
N LEU A 235 23.36 -27.61 12.99
CA LEU A 235 24.71 -27.07 12.85
C LEU A 235 25.64 -27.65 13.93
N PRO A 236 26.94 -27.86 13.63
CA PRO A 236 27.93 -28.30 14.61
C PRO A 236 27.95 -27.39 15.84
N SER A 237 28.27 -27.95 17.01
CA SER A 237 28.47 -27.16 18.24
C SER A 237 29.68 -26.23 18.14
N SER A 238 30.76 -26.68 17.49
CA SER A 238 31.96 -25.89 17.20
C SER A 238 31.70 -24.73 16.24
N ASP A 239 32.53 -23.70 16.26
CA ASP A 239 32.45 -22.60 15.30
C ASP A 239 32.59 -23.10 13.86
N ILE A 240 31.91 -22.43 12.94
CA ILE A 240 31.84 -22.84 11.53
C ILE A 240 32.27 -21.71 10.60
N THR A 241 32.70 -22.07 9.40
CA THR A 241 32.89 -21.15 8.28
C THR A 241 31.61 -20.99 7.47
N ILE A 242 31.53 -19.94 6.65
CA ILE A 242 30.39 -19.74 5.73
C ILE A 242 30.21 -20.90 4.74
N SER A 243 31.32 -21.51 4.29
CA SER A 243 31.28 -22.64 3.36
C SER A 243 30.70 -23.90 4.01
N GLN A 244 31.05 -24.17 5.27
CA GLN A 244 30.46 -25.27 6.04
C GLN A 244 28.96 -25.05 6.28
N PHE A 245 28.56 -23.82 6.64
CA PHE A 245 27.16 -23.44 6.78
C PHE A 245 26.37 -23.68 5.49
N LEU A 246 26.84 -23.12 4.36
CA LEU A 246 26.15 -23.24 3.07
C LEU A 246 26.12 -24.67 2.54
N THR A 247 27.13 -25.49 2.82
CA THR A 247 27.09 -26.92 2.47
C THR A 247 25.94 -27.63 3.17
N ILE A 248 25.73 -27.34 4.46
CA ILE A 248 24.62 -27.91 5.25
C ILE A 248 23.29 -27.33 4.76
N ALA A 249 23.22 -26.02 4.56
CA ALA A 249 22.00 -25.33 4.15
C ALA A 249 21.53 -25.76 2.75
N ASN A 250 22.42 -25.79 1.75
CA ASN A 250 22.08 -26.19 0.39
C ASN A 250 21.58 -27.65 0.33
N ARG A 251 22.10 -28.56 1.16
CA ARG A 251 21.56 -29.93 1.26
C ARG A 251 20.13 -29.95 1.78
N ALA A 252 19.80 -29.11 2.76
CA ALA A 252 18.45 -29.02 3.29
C ALA A 252 17.48 -28.32 2.33
N LEU A 253 17.99 -27.42 1.48
CA LEU A 253 17.20 -26.67 0.49
C LEU A 253 17.04 -27.43 -0.85
N ALA A 254 17.88 -28.41 -1.14
CA ALA A 254 17.83 -29.19 -2.39
C ALA A 254 16.46 -29.82 -2.69
N PRO A 255 15.72 -30.40 -1.71
CA PRO A 255 14.38 -30.92 -1.96
C PRO A 255 13.36 -29.86 -2.41
N LEU A 256 13.62 -28.58 -2.14
CA LEU A 256 12.76 -27.45 -2.54
C LEU A 256 13.05 -26.96 -3.97
N GLY A 257 13.97 -27.60 -4.69
CA GLY A 257 14.35 -27.25 -6.07
C GLY A 257 15.01 -25.88 -6.20
N LEU A 258 15.67 -25.40 -5.14
CA LEU A 258 16.37 -24.11 -5.13
C LEU A 258 17.79 -24.26 -5.67
N GLU A 259 18.26 -23.21 -6.36
CA GLU A 259 19.66 -23.14 -6.77
C GLU A 259 20.59 -23.04 -5.57
N ASN A 260 21.79 -23.62 -5.70
CA ASN A 260 22.78 -23.59 -4.64
C ASN A 260 23.26 -22.17 -4.35
N VAL A 261 23.16 -21.75 -3.10
CA VAL A 261 23.75 -20.49 -2.65
C VAL A 261 25.26 -20.66 -2.52
N THR A 262 26.02 -19.84 -3.25
CA THR A 262 27.48 -19.84 -3.19
C THR A 262 28.00 -18.94 -2.08
N SER A 263 29.19 -19.25 -1.54
CA SER A 263 29.87 -18.39 -0.56
C SER A 263 30.12 -16.98 -1.09
N ILE A 264 30.32 -16.82 -2.40
CA ILE A 264 30.53 -15.50 -3.02
C ILE A 264 29.24 -14.69 -2.95
N ASN A 265 28.12 -15.27 -3.41
CA ASN A 265 26.83 -14.59 -3.43
C ASN A 265 26.39 -14.23 -2.01
N PHE A 266 26.53 -15.15 -1.06
CA PHE A 266 26.10 -14.89 0.31
C PHE A 266 27.00 -13.89 1.04
N ASN A 267 28.32 -13.93 0.83
CA ASN A 267 29.21 -12.89 1.37
C ASN A 267 28.86 -11.50 0.81
N ASN A 268 28.55 -11.40 -0.48
CA ASN A 268 28.13 -10.15 -1.09
C ASN A 268 26.80 -9.65 -0.50
N PHE A 269 25.87 -10.57 -0.21
CA PHE A 269 24.63 -10.25 0.48
C PHE A 269 24.90 -9.69 1.89
N LEU A 270 25.71 -10.37 2.71
CA LEU A 270 26.05 -9.90 4.06
C LEU A 270 26.76 -8.54 4.07
N LYS A 271 27.55 -8.22 3.05
CA LYS A 271 28.19 -6.90 2.88
C LYS A 271 27.18 -5.78 2.65
N LYS A 272 26.05 -6.04 1.98
CA LYS A 272 24.98 -5.04 1.79
C LYS A 272 24.38 -4.56 3.13
N TYR A 273 24.50 -5.39 4.17
CA TYR A 273 23.99 -5.13 5.51
C TYR A 273 25.09 -4.74 6.51
N ASP A 274 26.29 -4.40 6.02
CA ASP A 274 27.44 -4.01 6.85
C ASP A 274 27.84 -5.05 7.91
N ILE A 275 27.56 -6.33 7.65
CA ILE A 275 27.96 -7.45 8.54
C ILE A 275 29.41 -7.86 8.26
N LEU A 276 29.82 -7.78 6.99
CA LEU A 276 31.16 -8.06 6.50
C LEU A 276 31.62 -6.91 5.61
N SER A 277 32.94 -6.78 5.42
CA SER A 277 33.54 -5.78 4.55
C SER A 277 34.39 -6.42 3.46
N THR A 278 34.84 -5.59 2.51
CA THR A 278 35.85 -5.99 1.51
C THR A 278 37.09 -5.15 1.72
N VAL A 279 38.23 -5.81 1.94
CA VAL A 279 39.56 -5.18 2.04
C VAL A 279 40.48 -5.90 1.07
N ASN A 280 41.11 -5.16 0.14
CA ASN A 280 41.99 -5.73 -0.89
C ASN A 280 41.36 -6.91 -1.67
N LYS A 281 40.08 -6.76 -2.07
CA LYS A 281 39.26 -7.79 -2.75
C LYS A 281 38.99 -9.06 -1.92
N LEU A 282 39.39 -9.10 -0.66
CA LEU A 282 39.11 -10.19 0.27
C LEU A 282 37.96 -9.80 1.20
N THR A 283 37.09 -10.76 1.50
CA THR A 283 36.08 -10.58 2.55
C THR A 283 36.77 -10.57 3.91
N LYS A 284 36.47 -9.57 4.74
CA LYS A 284 37.01 -9.39 6.10
C LYS A 284 35.89 -9.08 7.09
N THR A 285 36.16 -9.32 8.38
CA THR A 285 35.32 -8.81 9.48
C THR A 285 35.49 -7.29 9.63
N ASN A 286 34.47 -6.61 10.12
CA ASN A 286 34.46 -5.19 10.49
C ASN A 286 34.06 -5.04 11.98
N ASP A 287 33.93 -3.80 12.46
CA ASP A 287 33.56 -3.50 13.85
C ASP A 287 32.17 -4.02 14.24
N ASN A 288 31.29 -4.22 13.25
CA ASN A 288 29.96 -4.77 13.46
C ASN A 288 29.95 -6.31 13.48
N SER A 289 30.89 -6.98 12.82
CA SER A 289 30.98 -8.45 12.76
C SER A 289 30.97 -9.11 14.15
N LEU A 290 31.71 -8.55 15.11
CA LEU A 290 31.78 -9.11 16.48
C LEU A 290 30.42 -9.09 17.19
N LYS A 291 29.62 -8.03 16.98
CA LYS A 291 28.27 -7.91 17.54
C LYS A 291 27.33 -9.01 17.04
N PHE A 292 27.61 -9.52 15.84
CA PHE A 292 26.89 -10.64 15.24
C PHE A 292 27.51 -12.01 15.56
N GLY A 293 28.52 -12.09 16.43
CA GLY A 293 29.19 -13.35 16.76
C GLY A 293 30.08 -13.88 15.63
N ILE A 294 30.61 -12.97 14.81
CA ILE A 294 31.48 -13.26 13.67
C ILE A 294 32.87 -12.72 14.01
N PHE A 295 33.89 -13.57 13.88
CA PHE A 295 35.25 -13.21 14.25
C PHE A 295 36.27 -13.87 13.32
N THR A 296 37.49 -13.35 13.34
CA THR A 296 38.59 -13.88 12.55
C THR A 296 39.52 -14.71 13.43
N GLN A 297 39.89 -15.90 12.97
CA GLN A 297 40.90 -16.75 13.59
C GLN A 297 42.05 -16.95 12.59
N THR A 298 43.27 -16.61 12.99
CA THR A 298 44.47 -16.94 12.21
C THR A 298 44.81 -18.42 12.37
N ARG A 299 45.00 -19.10 11.26
CA ARG A 299 45.43 -20.50 11.15
C ARG A 299 46.77 -20.58 10.44
N ILE A 300 47.44 -21.72 10.58
CA ILE A 300 48.71 -22.03 9.92
C ILE A 300 48.44 -23.14 8.92
N SER A 301 48.82 -22.93 7.67
CA SER A 301 48.71 -23.93 6.61
C SER A 301 49.71 -25.07 6.81
N LEU A 302 49.57 -26.15 6.04
CA LEU A 302 50.57 -27.22 6.02
C LEU A 302 51.95 -26.73 5.54
N SER A 303 52.01 -25.65 4.76
CA SER A 303 53.25 -24.99 4.33
C SER A 303 53.84 -24.04 5.37
N GLY A 304 53.19 -23.87 6.53
CA GLY A 304 53.63 -22.94 7.59
C GLY A 304 53.16 -21.50 7.39
N GLU A 305 52.37 -21.22 6.37
CA GLU A 305 51.87 -19.88 6.08
C GLU A 305 50.66 -19.53 6.95
N LYS A 306 50.64 -18.31 7.50
CA LYS A 306 49.50 -17.83 8.28
C LYS A 306 48.40 -17.33 7.35
N TYR A 307 47.16 -17.73 7.63
CA TYR A 307 45.99 -17.25 6.91
C TYR A 307 44.80 -17.06 7.87
N ASP A 308 43.95 -16.09 7.55
CA ASP A 308 42.80 -15.75 8.37
C ASP A 308 41.55 -16.50 7.91
N VAL A 309 40.79 -17.02 8.87
CA VAL A 309 39.49 -17.66 8.64
C VAL A 309 38.41 -16.93 9.41
N ILE A 310 37.33 -16.58 8.71
CA ILE A 310 36.14 -16.01 9.33
C ILE A 310 35.29 -17.15 9.90
N LEU A 311 35.00 -17.05 11.19
CA LEU A 311 34.26 -18.03 11.96
C LEU A 311 33.00 -17.42 12.58
N TYR A 312 32.00 -18.27 12.74
CA TYR A 312 30.68 -17.93 13.25
C TYR A 312 30.39 -18.78 14.48
N ASN A 313 30.27 -18.14 15.64
CA ASN A 313 29.91 -18.79 16.89
C ASN A 313 28.40 -19.08 16.97
N ALA A 314 27.90 -19.47 18.14
CA ALA A 314 26.47 -19.75 18.34
C ALA A 314 25.55 -18.59 17.92
N LEU A 315 25.94 -17.33 18.16
CA LEU A 315 25.21 -16.15 17.72
C LEU A 315 25.36 -15.96 16.21
N GLY A 316 26.58 -16.06 15.68
CA GLY A 316 26.85 -15.96 14.24
C GLY A 316 26.05 -16.96 13.40
N LYS A 317 25.86 -18.18 13.92
CA LYS A 317 25.02 -19.21 13.28
C LYS A 317 23.54 -18.81 13.20
N LYS A 318 23.01 -18.10 14.19
CA LYS A 318 21.63 -17.58 14.15
C LYS A 318 21.49 -16.51 13.06
N ILE A 319 22.46 -15.59 12.99
CA ILE A 319 22.51 -14.54 11.97
C ILE A 319 22.64 -15.15 10.57
N LEU A 320 23.47 -16.18 10.39
CA LEU A 320 23.57 -16.87 9.10
C LEU A 320 22.24 -17.47 8.64
N LYS A 321 21.44 -18.07 9.55
CA LYS A 321 20.10 -18.59 9.22
C LYS A 321 19.16 -17.47 8.80
N GLU A 322 19.09 -16.40 9.59
CA GLU A 322 18.21 -15.25 9.35
C GLU A 322 18.51 -14.59 7.99
N TYR A 323 19.78 -14.30 7.72
CA TYR A 323 20.17 -13.63 6.49
C TYR A 323 20.12 -14.54 5.27
N LEU A 324 20.23 -15.86 5.44
CA LEU A 324 19.99 -16.81 4.34
C LEU A 324 18.50 -16.84 3.97
N ILE A 325 17.60 -16.90 4.95
CA ILE A 325 16.15 -16.78 4.71
C ILE A 325 15.88 -15.46 3.98
N LYS A 326 16.42 -14.36 4.48
CA LYS A 326 16.27 -13.03 3.88
C LYS A 326 16.73 -13.00 2.43
N MET A 327 17.93 -13.53 2.14
CA MET A 327 18.46 -13.60 0.78
C MET A 327 17.56 -14.41 -0.17
N LEU A 328 17.02 -15.53 0.29
CA LEU A 328 16.20 -16.43 -0.54
C LEU A 328 14.78 -15.93 -0.78
N LEU A 329 14.30 -15.01 0.05
CA LEU A 329 12.98 -14.39 -0.11
C LEU A 329 13.05 -13.04 -0.85
N GLU A 330 14.26 -12.45 -0.96
CA GLU A 330 14.50 -11.20 -1.70
C GLU A 330 14.85 -11.41 -3.19
N ASN A 331 15.16 -12.65 -3.62
CA ASN A 331 15.48 -13.00 -5.01
C ASN A 331 14.44 -13.95 -5.60
#